data_AF-A0A1V9WYA7-F1
#
_entry.id   AF-A0A1V9WYA7-F1
#
_cell.length_a   1.000
_cell.length_b   1.000
_cell.length_c   1.000
_cell.angle_alpha   90.00
_cell.angle_beta   90.00
_cell.angle_gamma   90.00
#
_symmetry.space_group_name_H-M   'P 1'
#
loop_
_entity.id
_entity.type
_entity.pdbx_description
1 polymer ?
#
loop_
_entity_poly.entity_id
_entity_poly.type
_entity_poly.pdbx_seq_one_letter_code
_entity_poly.pdbx_strand_id
1 'polypeptide(L)'
;MLSNILNVTFILFASAYAQSMTPAIPELNIERLSSIVNELLNSNTDDFDPSLILQNFVKHPLPTNNFTVPVAAVTIHCFGVFVHGLNTVQINEAMANISGQFLTFSLSVPFVQLTGQQYTSGYVSFVAINTGGSLELNVTDVAIRGNASLKNTPQGLRVDAVHAQLEVGDVSLGLQGLSDLTQSLLNFLGKEIFDYTKHSMLDDFQQAMTRYANEEILQKIPIDLAKFEHDKQLIDSIVARTCYMLLEQGHDPQKLKPYHASVDRMFVQGEVSVTNATLTGLATLHRTGDVLILYSNRTLILEADFGFANLSTIFSWTTKILGVGPKGFAQLTVTGTNINMRILLTLKRDAKLQVDHIEFLRIGHVLADIQGLGTGDAVGEILLNLVSNTFKYDLANFVMDVARERIQDEINAIYITQLTQSINGKY
;
A
#
# COMPACT_ATOMS: atom_id res chain seq x y z
N MET A 1 -0.24 -7.50 8.10
CA MET A 1 0.09 -6.24 7.40
C MET A 1 -0.58 -6.16 6.03
N LEU A 2 -0.21 -6.97 5.02
CA LEU A 2 -0.93 -7.04 3.72
C LEU A 2 -2.44 -7.34 3.86
N SER A 3 -2.83 -8.20 4.81
CA SER A 3 -4.23 -8.45 5.17
C SER A 3 -4.96 -7.18 5.62
N ASN A 4 -4.41 -6.42 6.56
CA ASN A 4 -5.02 -5.19 7.06
C ASN A 4 -5.01 -4.05 6.01
N ILE A 5 -4.03 -4.03 5.11
CA ILE A 5 -3.93 -2.98 4.09
C ILE A 5 -4.84 -3.29 2.90
N LEU A 6 -4.89 -4.55 2.45
CA LEU A 6 -5.94 -5.00 1.54
C LEU A 6 -7.30 -4.73 2.18
N ASN A 7 -7.50 -5.07 3.46
CA ASN A 7 -8.77 -4.82 4.15
C ASN A 7 -9.11 -3.34 4.29
N VAL A 8 -8.14 -2.43 4.43
CA VAL A 8 -8.39 -0.98 4.38
C VAL A 8 -8.75 -0.54 2.96
N THR A 9 -8.11 -1.08 1.91
CA THR A 9 -8.54 -0.92 0.50
C THR A 9 -9.92 -1.54 0.22
N PHE A 10 -10.28 -2.62 0.92
CA PHE A 10 -11.60 -3.26 0.85
C PHE A 10 -12.66 -2.46 1.60
N ILE A 11 -12.32 -1.86 2.74
CA ILE A 11 -13.18 -0.94 3.48
C ILE A 11 -13.37 0.35 2.69
N LEU A 12 -12.32 0.88 2.03
CA LEU A 12 -12.38 2.03 1.12
C LEU A 12 -13.40 1.88 -0.02
N PHE A 13 -13.77 0.63 -0.32
CA PHE A 13 -14.73 0.29 -1.36
C PHE A 13 -16.02 -0.35 -0.84
N ALA A 14 -16.06 -0.78 0.42
CA ALA A 14 -17.21 -1.39 1.08
C ALA A 14 -17.83 -0.49 2.17
N SER A 15 -17.25 0.64 2.52
CA SER A 15 -17.70 1.52 3.62
C SER A 15 -18.93 2.37 3.32
N ALA A 16 -19.51 2.28 2.12
CA ALA A 16 -20.90 2.67 1.89
C ALA A 16 -21.91 1.76 2.62
N TYR A 17 -21.45 0.85 3.50
CA TYR A 17 -22.22 -0.21 4.13
C TYR A 17 -22.24 -0.08 5.66
N ALA A 18 -23.02 0.86 6.18
CA ALA A 18 -23.50 0.76 7.55
C ALA A 18 -24.87 1.42 7.72
N GLN A 19 -25.89 0.94 6.98
CA GLN A 19 -27.27 0.79 7.47
C GLN A 19 -28.17 0.06 6.45
N SER A 20 -29.01 -0.85 6.99
CA SER A 20 -30.13 -1.61 6.40
C SER A 20 -29.87 -2.88 5.55
N MET A 21 -29.87 -4.01 6.27
CA MET A 21 -30.43 -5.36 6.02
C MET A 21 -30.05 -6.26 4.82
N THR A 22 -29.73 -7.50 5.19
CA THR A 22 -29.54 -8.82 4.52
C THR A 22 -30.53 -9.21 3.41
N PRO A 23 -30.20 -10.15 2.46
CA PRO A 23 -29.52 -11.43 2.76
C PRO A 23 -28.46 -12.01 1.79
N ALA A 24 -27.73 -12.99 2.35
CA ALA A 24 -27.04 -14.12 1.71
C ALA A 24 -25.89 -13.82 0.72
N ILE A 25 -24.85 -13.15 1.20
CA ILE A 25 -23.51 -13.11 0.60
C ILE A 25 -22.55 -13.57 1.72
N PRO A 26 -21.47 -14.34 1.47
CA PRO A 26 -20.53 -14.71 2.53
C PRO A 26 -20.06 -13.43 3.23
N GLU A 27 -20.51 -13.25 4.47
CA GLU A 27 -20.19 -12.09 5.29
C GLU A 27 -18.66 -11.98 5.38
N LEU A 28 -18.14 -10.84 4.97
CA LEU A 28 -16.83 -10.40 5.44
C LEU A 28 -16.93 -10.46 6.97
N ASN A 29 -16.18 -11.35 7.62
CA ASN A 29 -16.28 -11.52 9.07
C ASN A 29 -15.58 -10.34 9.77
N ILE A 30 -16.30 -9.21 9.82
CA ILE A 30 -15.85 -7.92 10.35
C ILE A 30 -15.45 -8.05 11.83
N GLU A 31 -16.14 -8.90 12.60
CA GLU A 31 -15.79 -9.19 13.99
C GLU A 31 -14.37 -9.76 14.14
N ARG A 32 -13.96 -10.63 13.22
CA ARG A 32 -12.63 -11.27 13.22
C ARG A 32 -11.53 -10.37 12.67
N LEU A 33 -11.86 -9.46 11.74
CA LEU A 33 -10.93 -8.42 11.27
C LEU A 33 -10.66 -7.40 12.36
N SER A 34 -11.71 -7.02 13.08
CA SER A 34 -11.61 -6.14 14.23
C SER A 34 -10.83 -6.78 15.38
N SER A 35 -10.98 -8.09 15.65
CA SER A 35 -10.19 -8.75 16.69
C SER A 35 -8.68 -8.76 16.39
N ILE A 36 -8.27 -8.97 15.13
CA ILE A 36 -6.85 -8.93 14.73
C ILE A 36 -6.30 -7.51 14.81
N VAL A 37 -7.06 -6.50 14.36
CA VAL A 37 -6.68 -5.10 14.50
C VAL A 37 -6.60 -4.69 15.97
N ASN A 38 -7.53 -5.14 16.82
CA ASN A 38 -7.53 -4.86 18.26
C ASN A 38 -6.41 -5.61 19.00
N GLU A 39 -6.08 -6.83 18.62
CA GLU A 39 -4.95 -7.58 19.19
C GLU A 39 -3.61 -6.90 18.87
N LEU A 40 -3.53 -6.26 17.69
CA LEU A 40 -2.40 -5.44 17.26
C LEU A 40 -2.38 -4.04 17.94
N LEU A 41 -3.55 -3.44 18.15
CA LEU A 41 -3.72 -2.13 18.83
C LEU A 41 -3.68 -2.20 20.36
N ASN A 42 -3.88 -3.37 20.96
CA ASN A 42 -3.83 -3.60 22.41
C ASN A 42 -2.42 -3.86 22.95
N SER A 43 -1.37 -3.69 22.12
CA SER A 43 -0.01 -3.60 22.65
C SER A 43 0.10 -2.29 23.46
N ASN A 44 0.63 -2.36 24.69
CA ASN A 44 0.70 -1.24 25.65
C ASN A 44 1.66 -0.09 25.24
N THR A 45 1.87 0.12 23.95
CA THR A 45 2.75 1.14 23.37
C THR A 45 1.93 2.12 22.55
N ASP A 46 2.14 3.43 22.74
CA ASP A 46 1.36 4.50 22.08
C ASP A 46 1.44 4.50 20.54
N ASP A 47 2.41 3.78 19.97
CA ASP A 47 2.59 3.56 18.53
C ASP A 47 2.55 2.07 18.17
N PHE A 48 1.97 1.78 17.01
CA PHE A 48 1.99 0.44 16.42
C PHE A 48 3.24 0.26 15.57
N ASP A 49 4.18 -0.58 16.03
CA ASP A 49 5.40 -0.92 15.29
C ASP A 49 5.25 -2.31 14.63
N PRO A 50 5.07 -2.38 13.30
CA PRO A 50 4.94 -3.65 12.57
C PRO A 50 6.17 -4.56 12.71
N SER A 51 7.31 -4.02 13.14
CA SER A 51 8.53 -4.79 13.37
C SER A 51 8.35 -5.83 14.48
N LEU A 52 7.54 -5.54 15.51
CA LEU A 52 7.26 -6.45 16.62
C LEU A 52 6.69 -7.79 16.16
N ILE A 53 5.95 -7.76 15.05
CA ILE A 53 5.43 -8.98 14.42
C ILE A 53 6.60 -9.83 13.93
N LEU A 54 7.49 -9.26 13.11
CA LEU A 54 8.63 -10.00 12.54
C LEU A 54 9.54 -10.56 13.64
N GLN A 55 9.74 -9.81 14.71
CA GLN A 55 10.57 -10.23 15.84
C GLN A 55 10.08 -11.53 16.51
N ASN A 56 8.77 -11.82 16.46
CA ASN A 56 8.19 -13.04 17.02
C ASN A 56 8.40 -14.29 16.14
N PHE A 57 8.66 -14.12 14.84
CA PHE A 57 8.76 -15.25 13.89
C PHE A 57 10.18 -15.61 13.51
N VAL A 58 11.12 -14.70 13.75
CA VAL A 58 12.53 -14.97 13.51
C VAL A 58 13.07 -15.85 14.64
N LYS A 59 13.66 -16.99 14.27
CA LYS A 59 14.21 -17.93 15.24
C LYS A 59 15.37 -17.29 16.00
N HIS A 60 15.33 -17.38 17.33
CA HIS A 60 16.36 -16.81 18.18
C HIS A 60 16.56 -17.64 19.47
N PRO A 61 17.81 -18.05 19.81
CA PRO A 61 19.01 -17.98 18.96
C PRO A 61 18.91 -18.93 17.76
N LEU A 62 19.51 -18.54 16.63
CA LEU A 62 19.56 -19.35 15.42
C LEU A 62 20.83 -20.22 15.44
N PRO A 63 20.72 -21.56 15.57
CA PRO A 63 21.88 -22.43 15.46
C PRO A 63 22.38 -22.46 14.00
N THR A 64 23.70 -22.49 13.82
CA THR A 64 24.33 -22.73 12.51
C THR A 64 25.01 -24.09 12.50
N ASN A 65 25.24 -24.64 11.30
CA ASN A 65 26.07 -25.82 11.15
C ASN A 65 27.52 -25.54 11.55
N ASN A 66 28.28 -26.59 11.90
CA ASN A 66 29.72 -26.47 12.07
C ASN A 66 30.37 -26.17 10.72
N PHE A 67 31.39 -25.31 10.70
CA PHE A 67 32.07 -24.92 9.48
C PHE A 67 33.56 -24.72 9.72
N THR A 68 34.33 -24.68 8.64
CA THR A 68 35.77 -24.46 8.65
C THR A 68 36.10 -23.32 7.71
N VAL A 69 36.86 -22.34 8.21
CA VAL A 69 37.25 -21.12 7.50
C VAL A 69 38.75 -21.17 7.25
N PRO A 70 39.20 -21.51 6.02
CA PRO A 70 40.60 -21.43 5.65
C PRO A 70 40.95 -19.99 5.24
N VAL A 71 41.91 -19.37 5.92
CA VAL A 71 42.42 -18.03 5.60
C VAL A 71 43.94 -18.00 5.62
N ALA A 72 44.53 -17.75 4.45
CA ALA A 72 45.98 -17.79 4.25
C ALA A 72 46.57 -19.12 4.76
N ALA A 73 47.47 -19.08 5.76
CA ALA A 73 48.09 -20.26 6.36
C ALA A 73 47.42 -20.70 7.68
N VAL A 74 46.23 -20.17 8.00
CA VAL A 74 45.47 -20.46 9.21
C VAL A 74 44.12 -21.09 8.84
N THR A 75 43.72 -22.10 9.59
CA THR A 75 42.42 -22.77 9.46
C THR A 75 41.69 -22.67 10.79
N ILE A 76 40.48 -22.12 10.76
CA ILE A 76 39.61 -21.98 11.94
C ILE A 76 38.44 -22.95 11.80
N HIS A 77 38.32 -23.88 12.73
CA HIS A 77 37.17 -24.76 12.84
C HIS A 77 36.20 -24.22 13.87
N CYS A 78 34.97 -23.94 13.47
CA CYS A 78 33.93 -23.35 14.31
C CYS A 78 32.85 -24.39 14.62
N PHE A 79 32.44 -24.47 15.90
CA PHE A 79 31.51 -25.48 16.40
C PHE A 79 30.48 -24.87 17.33
N GLY A 80 29.25 -25.38 17.28
CA GLY A 80 28.17 -24.98 18.18
C GLY A 80 27.91 -23.47 18.13
N VAL A 81 27.92 -22.91 16.91
CA VAL A 81 27.75 -21.48 16.68
C VAL A 81 26.27 -21.13 16.72
N PHE A 82 25.94 -20.09 17.49
CA PHE A 82 24.60 -19.54 17.63
C PHE A 82 24.61 -18.07 17.24
N VAL A 83 23.61 -17.68 16.45
CA VAL A 83 23.36 -16.28 16.07
C VAL A 83 22.30 -15.68 16.99
N HIS A 84 22.64 -14.55 17.58
CA HIS A 84 21.82 -13.77 18.51
C HIS A 84 21.46 -12.41 17.92
N GLY A 85 20.38 -11.80 18.42
CA GLY A 85 19.96 -10.43 18.05
C GLY A 85 19.04 -10.33 16.84
N LEU A 86 18.81 -11.42 16.08
CA LEU A 86 17.90 -11.43 14.92
C LEU A 86 16.44 -11.03 15.26
N ASN A 87 16.01 -11.26 16.50
CA ASN A 87 14.71 -10.83 17.03
C ASN A 87 14.64 -9.32 17.35
N THR A 88 15.66 -8.54 17.00
CA THR A 88 15.62 -7.06 17.10
C THR A 88 15.38 -6.39 15.75
N VAL A 89 15.00 -7.18 14.73
CA VAL A 89 14.71 -6.70 13.38
C VAL A 89 13.69 -5.56 13.38
N GLN A 90 13.95 -4.55 12.54
CA GLN A 90 13.13 -3.38 12.32
C GLN A 90 12.80 -3.24 10.84
N ILE A 91 11.55 -2.90 10.51
CA ILE A 91 11.15 -2.59 9.15
C ILE A 91 11.42 -1.11 8.90
N ASN A 92 12.37 -0.82 8.02
CA ASN A 92 12.63 0.55 7.58
C ASN A 92 11.60 0.96 6.53
N GLU A 93 11.47 0.14 5.49
CA GLU A 93 10.58 0.37 4.36
C GLU A 93 10.00 -0.94 3.84
N ALA A 94 8.77 -0.91 3.35
CA ALA A 94 8.19 -1.98 2.56
C ALA A 94 7.27 -1.41 1.48
N MET A 95 7.27 -2.03 0.30
CA MET A 95 6.37 -1.66 -0.79
C MET A 95 5.78 -2.93 -1.40
N ALA A 96 4.46 -3.04 -1.41
CA ALA A 96 3.76 -4.09 -2.14
C ALA A 96 3.08 -3.49 -3.37
N ASN A 97 3.41 -4.00 -4.55
CA ASN A 97 2.64 -3.76 -5.75
C ASN A 97 1.65 -4.92 -5.91
N ILE A 98 0.38 -4.64 -5.62
CA ILE A 98 -0.68 -5.65 -5.65
C ILE A 98 -1.05 -6.00 -7.09
N SER A 99 -0.93 -5.03 -8.00
CA SER A 99 -1.15 -5.23 -9.43
C SER A 99 -0.07 -6.11 -10.05
N GLY A 100 1.19 -5.76 -9.81
CA GLY A 100 2.36 -6.53 -10.25
C GLY A 100 2.63 -7.79 -9.43
N GLN A 101 1.89 -8.03 -8.35
CA GLN A 101 2.02 -9.17 -7.44
C GLN A 101 3.46 -9.35 -6.93
N PHE A 102 4.09 -8.28 -6.46
CA PHE A 102 5.40 -8.35 -5.82
C PHE A 102 5.46 -7.45 -4.61
N LEU A 103 6.39 -7.75 -3.71
CA LEU A 103 6.70 -6.96 -2.53
C LEU A 103 8.21 -6.72 -2.48
N THR A 104 8.63 -5.53 -2.09
CA THR A 104 10.01 -5.19 -1.75
C THR A 104 10.07 -4.73 -0.31
N PHE A 105 11.19 -4.98 0.37
CA PHE A 105 11.37 -4.60 1.77
C PHE A 105 12.82 -4.25 2.07
N SER A 106 12.97 -3.39 3.08
CA SER A 106 14.23 -2.97 3.66
C SER A 106 14.10 -3.06 5.17
N LEU A 107 14.91 -3.92 5.79
CA LEU A 107 14.95 -4.15 7.23
C LEU A 107 16.33 -3.82 7.78
N SER A 108 16.39 -3.54 9.08
CA SER A 108 17.64 -3.40 9.83
C SER A 108 17.63 -4.30 11.07
N VAL A 109 18.80 -4.81 11.43
CA VAL A 109 19.05 -5.44 12.74
C VAL A 109 20.23 -4.69 13.33
N PRO A 110 20.03 -3.91 14.43
CA PRO A 110 21.07 -3.03 14.96
C PRO A 110 22.33 -3.78 15.38
N PHE A 111 22.15 -4.98 15.94
CA PHE A 111 23.23 -5.77 16.49
C PHE A 111 22.95 -7.27 16.34
N VAL A 112 23.91 -7.99 15.79
CA VAL A 112 23.92 -9.45 15.68
C VAL A 112 25.20 -9.96 16.32
N GLN A 113 25.07 -10.94 17.21
CA GLN A 113 26.22 -11.56 17.88
C GLN A 113 26.26 -13.04 17.53
N LEU A 114 27.42 -13.54 17.10
CA LEU A 114 27.67 -14.96 16.97
C LEU A 114 28.52 -15.42 18.14
N THR A 115 28.07 -16.45 18.83
CA THR A 115 28.81 -17.09 19.92
C THR A 115 29.03 -18.55 19.60
N GLY A 116 30.23 -19.08 19.86
CA GLY A 116 30.50 -20.50 19.69
C GLY A 116 31.85 -20.90 20.26
N GLN A 117 32.29 -22.09 19.88
CA GLN A 117 33.63 -22.59 20.18
C GLN A 117 34.43 -22.67 18.89
N GLN A 118 35.73 -22.45 18.98
CA GLN A 118 36.64 -22.54 17.86
C GLN A 118 37.90 -23.31 18.20
N TYR A 119 38.48 -23.90 17.17
CA TYR A 119 39.84 -24.43 17.18
C TYR A 119 40.57 -23.89 15.96
N THR A 120 41.66 -23.16 16.19
CA THR A 120 42.49 -22.54 15.16
C THR A 120 43.82 -23.27 15.08
N SER A 121 44.18 -23.67 13.87
CA SER A 121 45.46 -24.30 13.58
C SER A 121 46.12 -23.68 12.36
N GLY A 122 47.45 -23.57 12.34
CA GLY A 122 48.17 -23.08 11.17
C GLY A 122 49.45 -22.33 11.51
N TYR A 123 49.85 -21.41 10.64
CA TYR A 123 51.04 -20.58 10.82
C TYR A 123 50.73 -19.11 10.58
N VAL A 124 51.28 -18.24 11.42
CA VAL A 124 51.35 -16.80 11.14
C VAL A 124 52.81 -16.40 11.05
N SER A 125 53.23 -15.97 9.86
CA SER A 125 54.64 -15.84 9.49
C SER A 125 55.42 -17.15 9.70
N PHE A 126 56.12 -17.29 10.83
CA PHE A 126 56.92 -18.47 11.19
C PHE A 126 56.47 -19.14 12.50
N VAL A 127 55.41 -18.63 13.14
CA VAL A 127 54.92 -19.14 14.42
C VAL A 127 53.75 -20.09 14.17
N ALA A 128 53.88 -21.32 14.68
CA ALA A 128 52.78 -22.28 14.67
C ALA A 128 51.71 -21.84 15.67
N ILE A 129 50.47 -21.75 15.20
CA ILE A 129 49.30 -21.45 16.00
C ILE A 129 48.51 -22.74 16.16
N ASN A 130 48.24 -23.11 17.40
CA ASN A 130 47.33 -24.19 17.75
C ASN A 130 46.64 -23.80 19.05
N THR A 131 45.43 -23.28 18.93
CA THR A 131 44.67 -22.76 20.06
C THR A 131 43.20 -23.05 19.88
N GLY A 132 42.50 -23.25 20.99
CA GLY A 132 41.05 -23.34 21.02
C GLY A 132 40.48 -22.42 22.07
N GLY A 133 39.18 -22.16 21.98
CA GLY A 133 38.46 -21.37 22.97
C GLY A 133 37.19 -20.77 22.41
N SER A 134 36.71 -19.71 23.04
CA SER A 134 35.49 -19.05 22.61
C SER A 134 35.67 -18.27 21.30
N LEU A 135 34.64 -18.34 20.47
CA LEU A 135 34.39 -17.47 19.33
C LEU A 135 33.29 -16.47 19.72
N GLU A 136 33.58 -15.18 19.57
CA GLU A 136 32.59 -14.11 19.65
C GLU A 136 32.73 -13.22 18.41
N LEU A 137 31.65 -13.03 17.66
CA LEU A 137 31.61 -12.13 16.51
C LEU A 137 30.48 -11.15 16.70
N ASN A 138 30.81 -9.87 16.76
CA ASN A 138 29.86 -8.80 16.91
C ASN A 138 29.71 -8.08 15.57
N VAL A 139 28.48 -7.99 15.09
CA VAL A 139 28.13 -7.39 13.79
C VAL A 139 27.10 -6.30 14.03
N THR A 140 27.38 -5.11 13.51
CA THR A 140 26.52 -3.93 13.63
C THR A 140 25.93 -3.55 12.29
N ASP A 141 24.82 -2.82 12.31
CA ASP A 141 24.18 -2.24 11.14
C ASP A 141 23.89 -3.29 10.05
N VAL A 142 23.27 -4.41 10.44
CA VAL A 142 22.88 -5.45 9.50
C VAL A 142 21.66 -4.97 8.73
N ALA A 143 21.82 -4.71 7.44
CA ALA A 143 20.74 -4.33 6.54
C ALA A 143 20.28 -5.55 5.73
N ILE A 144 18.97 -5.79 5.69
CA ILE A 144 18.36 -6.86 4.90
C ILE A 144 17.46 -6.21 3.85
N ARG A 145 17.76 -6.45 2.57
CA ARG A 145 16.94 -5.97 1.46
C ARG A 145 16.42 -7.16 0.67
N GLY A 146 15.16 -7.13 0.28
CA GLY A 146 14.63 -8.26 -0.47
C GLY A 146 13.39 -7.94 -1.27
N ASN A 147 13.01 -8.92 -2.06
CA ASN A 147 11.74 -8.96 -2.77
C ASN A 147 11.01 -10.28 -2.51
N ALA A 148 9.71 -10.26 -2.70
CA ALA A 148 8.86 -11.43 -2.64
C ALA A 148 7.90 -11.42 -3.82
N SER A 149 7.73 -12.55 -4.49
CA SER A 149 6.68 -12.75 -5.49
C SER A 149 5.41 -13.22 -4.81
N LEU A 150 4.29 -12.65 -5.25
CA LEU A 150 2.96 -13.05 -4.85
C LEU A 150 2.33 -13.81 -6.01
N LYS A 151 1.50 -14.79 -5.70
CA LYS A 151 0.77 -15.58 -6.68
C LYS A 151 -0.66 -15.76 -6.24
N ASN A 152 -1.59 -15.49 -7.14
CA ASN A 152 -2.99 -15.81 -6.90
C ASN A 152 -3.21 -17.33 -7.05
N THR A 153 -3.85 -17.95 -6.06
CA THR A 153 -4.23 -19.36 -6.08
C THR A 153 -5.74 -19.49 -5.82
N PRO A 154 -6.38 -20.62 -6.14
CA PRO A 154 -7.80 -20.82 -5.81
C PRO A 154 -8.12 -20.68 -4.32
N GLN A 155 -7.13 -20.88 -3.43
CA GLN A 155 -7.26 -20.67 -1.98
C GLN A 155 -6.93 -19.24 -1.53
N GLY A 156 -6.63 -18.33 -2.46
CA GLY A 156 -6.26 -16.94 -2.19
C GLY A 156 -4.84 -16.59 -2.63
N LEU A 157 -4.43 -15.36 -2.31
CA LEU A 157 -3.07 -14.87 -2.57
C LEU A 157 -2.05 -15.67 -1.72
N ARG A 158 -0.90 -16.00 -2.28
CA ARG A 158 0.20 -16.67 -1.57
C ARG A 158 1.54 -16.01 -1.90
N VAL A 159 2.48 -16.09 -0.96
CA VAL A 159 3.90 -15.81 -1.26
C VAL A 159 4.48 -17.04 -1.92
N ASP A 160 5.05 -16.86 -3.10
CA ASP A 160 5.66 -17.92 -3.91
C ASP A 160 7.15 -18.06 -3.56
N ALA A 161 7.91 -16.97 -3.68
CA ALA A 161 9.32 -16.94 -3.30
C ALA A 161 9.69 -15.62 -2.60
N VAL A 162 10.64 -15.70 -1.66
CA VAL A 162 11.28 -14.54 -1.03
C VAL A 162 12.77 -14.60 -1.34
N HIS A 163 13.31 -13.55 -1.94
CA HIS A 163 14.75 -13.40 -2.14
C HIS A 163 15.24 -12.19 -1.35
N ALA A 164 16.16 -12.45 -0.44
CA ALA A 164 16.76 -11.45 0.43
C ALA A 164 18.28 -11.45 0.30
N GLN A 165 18.85 -10.27 0.44
CA GLN A 165 20.27 -10.01 0.52
C GLN A 165 20.56 -9.33 1.85
N LEU A 166 21.75 -9.60 2.38
CA LEU A 166 22.20 -9.09 3.66
C LEU A 166 23.51 -8.33 3.47
N GLU A 167 23.54 -7.11 3.98
CA GLU A 167 24.69 -6.20 4.03
C GLU A 167 24.99 -5.89 5.50
N VAL A 168 26.25 -5.65 5.84
CA VAL A 168 26.67 -5.37 7.22
C VAL A 168 27.61 -4.19 7.27
N GLY A 169 27.58 -3.45 8.38
CA GLY A 169 28.53 -2.39 8.69
C GLY A 169 29.81 -2.95 9.27
N ASP A 170 30.02 -2.73 10.57
CA ASP A 170 31.24 -3.17 11.24
C ASP A 170 31.13 -4.60 11.77
N VAL A 171 32.23 -5.33 11.61
CA VAL A 171 32.42 -6.69 12.09
C VAL A 171 33.62 -6.71 13.04
N SER A 172 33.37 -7.10 14.29
CA SER A 172 34.38 -7.21 15.34
C SER A 172 34.50 -8.65 15.80
N LEU A 173 35.68 -9.24 15.59
CA LEU A 173 35.99 -10.62 15.94
C LEU A 173 36.79 -10.70 17.24
N GLY A 174 36.27 -11.46 18.19
CA GLY A 174 36.96 -11.92 19.40
C GLY A 174 37.26 -13.41 19.32
N LEU A 175 38.55 -13.76 19.31
CA LEU A 175 39.01 -15.14 19.41
C LEU A 175 39.92 -15.31 20.63
N GLN A 176 39.56 -16.27 21.50
CA GLN A 176 40.42 -16.58 22.64
C GLN A 176 41.72 -17.26 22.19
N GLY A 177 42.85 -16.82 22.77
CA GLY A 177 44.17 -17.40 22.53
C GLY A 177 44.88 -16.91 21.26
N LEU A 178 44.37 -15.85 20.62
CA LEU A 178 44.93 -15.26 19.39
C LEU A 178 45.23 -13.77 19.54
N SER A 179 45.92 -13.38 20.62
CA SER A 179 46.30 -11.98 20.90
C SER A 179 47.25 -11.38 19.88
N ASP A 180 48.00 -12.22 19.18
CA ASP A 180 49.14 -11.80 18.35
C ASP A 180 48.73 -11.57 16.89
N LEU A 181 47.45 -11.76 16.54
CA LEU A 181 46.93 -11.48 15.22
C LEU A 181 46.76 -9.97 15.01
N THR A 182 47.12 -9.47 13.83
CA THR A 182 46.91 -8.07 13.48
C THR A 182 45.42 -7.77 13.34
N GLN A 183 45.01 -6.53 13.66
CA GLN A 183 43.62 -6.10 13.52
C GLN A 183 43.07 -6.32 12.11
N SER A 184 43.89 -6.12 11.07
CA SER A 184 43.48 -6.34 9.67
C SER A 184 43.16 -7.80 9.37
N LEU A 185 43.92 -8.75 9.93
CA LEU A 185 43.64 -10.18 9.79
C LEU A 185 42.39 -10.57 10.58
N LEU A 186 42.21 -10.04 11.80
CA LEU A 186 41.00 -10.27 12.60
C LEU A 186 39.73 -9.75 11.91
N ASN A 187 39.78 -8.56 11.31
CA ASN A 187 38.67 -8.00 10.56
C ASN A 187 38.33 -8.87 9.32
N PHE A 188 39.35 -9.33 8.58
CA PHE A 188 39.14 -10.23 7.45
C PHE A 188 38.54 -11.57 7.88
N LEU A 189 39.10 -12.21 8.90
CA LEU A 189 38.57 -13.44 9.49
C LEU A 189 37.14 -13.27 9.96
N GLY A 190 36.83 -12.14 10.60
CA GLY A 190 35.47 -11.84 11.05
C GLY A 190 34.49 -11.80 9.90
N LYS A 191 34.87 -11.15 8.79
CA LYS A 191 34.05 -11.10 7.58
C LYS A 191 33.86 -12.49 6.95
N GLU A 192 34.92 -13.28 6.82
CA GLU A 192 34.83 -14.65 6.28
C GLU A 192 33.92 -15.54 7.14
N ILE A 193 34.13 -15.55 8.47
CA ILE A 193 33.27 -16.29 9.42
C ILE A 193 31.82 -15.85 9.27
N PHE A 194 31.57 -14.54 9.19
CA PHE A 194 30.23 -14.02 8.97
C PHE A 194 29.63 -14.51 7.65
N ASP A 195 30.37 -14.43 6.55
CA ASP A 195 29.93 -14.84 5.21
C ASP A 195 29.53 -16.34 5.18
N TYR A 196 30.22 -17.21 5.93
CA TYR A 196 29.79 -18.62 6.11
C TYR A 196 28.44 -18.76 6.83
N THR A 197 28.15 -17.90 7.80
CA THR A 197 26.87 -17.91 8.53
C THR A 197 25.73 -17.19 7.80
N LYS A 198 26.08 -16.23 6.94
CA LYS A 198 25.14 -15.39 6.18
C LYS A 198 24.16 -16.23 5.36
N HIS A 199 24.62 -17.32 4.74
CA HIS A 199 23.74 -18.20 3.98
C HIS A 199 22.67 -18.86 4.87
N SER A 200 23.07 -19.36 6.05
CA SER A 200 22.13 -19.98 7.01
C SER A 200 21.14 -18.98 7.58
N MET A 201 21.58 -17.74 7.84
CA MET A 201 20.70 -16.65 8.30
C MET A 201 19.69 -16.28 7.21
N LEU A 202 20.13 -16.14 5.96
CA LEU A 202 19.26 -15.80 4.83
C LEU A 202 18.24 -16.89 4.54
N ASP A 203 18.64 -18.16 4.58
CA ASP A 203 17.75 -19.29 4.32
C ASP A 203 16.65 -19.39 5.40
N ASP A 204 17.03 -19.36 6.69
CA ASP A 204 16.06 -19.37 7.79
C ASP A 204 15.12 -18.15 7.72
N PHE A 205 15.66 -16.97 7.43
CA PHE A 205 14.87 -15.75 7.27
C PHE A 205 13.87 -15.84 6.10
N GLN A 206 14.32 -16.26 4.91
CA GLN A 206 13.45 -16.40 3.73
C GLN A 206 12.34 -17.42 3.96
N GLN A 207 12.66 -18.57 4.58
CA GLN A 207 11.68 -19.60 4.94
C GLN A 207 10.69 -19.11 5.99
N ALA A 208 11.18 -18.46 7.06
CA ALA A 208 10.33 -17.91 8.11
C ALA A 208 9.37 -16.86 7.57
N MET A 209 9.86 -15.93 6.73
CA MET A 209 9.03 -14.92 6.07
C MET A 209 7.98 -15.53 5.15
N THR A 210 8.35 -16.52 4.34
CA THR A 210 7.43 -17.21 3.43
C THR A 210 6.34 -17.94 4.20
N ARG A 211 6.72 -18.68 5.25
CA ARG A 211 5.79 -19.41 6.12
C ARG A 211 4.84 -18.44 6.82
N TYR A 212 5.38 -17.45 7.51
CA TYR A 212 4.60 -16.45 8.25
C TYR A 212 3.60 -15.72 7.34
N ALA A 213 4.06 -15.22 6.18
CA ALA A 213 3.18 -14.53 5.26
C ALA A 213 2.03 -15.42 4.79
N ASN A 214 2.29 -16.69 4.48
CA ASN A 214 1.26 -17.61 4.02
C ASN A 214 0.30 -18.06 5.13
N GLU A 215 0.81 -18.43 6.30
CA GLU A 215 0.00 -19.00 7.41
C GLU A 215 -0.76 -17.92 8.19
N GLU A 216 -0.11 -16.79 8.47
CA GLU A 216 -0.64 -15.82 9.42
C GLU A 216 -1.25 -14.59 8.77
N ILE A 217 -0.87 -14.27 7.53
CA ILE A 217 -1.34 -13.07 6.85
C ILE A 217 -2.34 -13.43 5.75
N LEU A 218 -1.92 -14.24 4.78
CA LEU A 218 -2.66 -14.40 3.53
C LEU A 218 -3.86 -15.35 3.66
N GLN A 219 -3.74 -16.43 4.45
CA GLN A 219 -4.88 -17.29 4.81
C GLN A 219 -5.96 -16.55 5.62
N LYS A 220 -5.60 -15.47 6.31
CA LYS A 220 -6.52 -14.68 7.12
C LYS A 220 -7.23 -13.57 6.33
N ILE A 221 -6.96 -13.43 5.02
CA ILE A 221 -7.66 -12.45 4.18
C ILE A 221 -8.94 -13.09 3.68
N PRO A 222 -10.13 -12.62 4.08
CA PRO A 222 -11.41 -13.23 3.72
C PRO A 222 -11.79 -12.85 2.28
N ILE A 223 -11.15 -13.46 1.29
CA ILE A 223 -11.50 -13.22 -0.12
C ILE A 223 -11.64 -14.57 -0.81
N ASP A 224 -12.89 -14.97 -1.04
CA ASP A 224 -13.22 -16.06 -1.95
C ASP A 224 -13.00 -15.59 -3.39
N LEU A 225 -11.73 -15.60 -3.82
CA LEU A 225 -11.32 -15.24 -5.18
C LEU A 225 -11.74 -16.29 -6.21
N ALA A 226 -12.15 -17.49 -5.79
CA ALA A 226 -12.53 -18.57 -6.69
C ALA A 226 -13.77 -18.25 -7.55
N LYS A 227 -14.56 -17.25 -7.16
CA LYS A 227 -15.73 -16.76 -7.91
C LYS A 227 -15.40 -15.77 -9.02
N PHE A 228 -14.15 -15.29 -9.08
CA PHE A 228 -13.69 -14.35 -10.10
C PHE A 228 -12.63 -15.06 -10.95
N GLU A 229 -12.77 -14.99 -12.27
CA GLU A 229 -11.95 -15.73 -13.24
C GLU A 229 -10.45 -15.68 -12.90
N HIS A 230 -9.77 -16.80 -13.17
CA HIS A 230 -8.39 -17.12 -12.78
C HIS A 230 -7.30 -16.12 -13.23
N ASP A 231 -7.66 -15.09 -14.01
CA ASP A 231 -6.73 -14.12 -14.62
C ASP A 231 -6.94 -12.66 -14.16
N LYS A 232 -7.92 -12.35 -13.31
CA LYS A 232 -8.15 -10.96 -12.86
C LYS A 232 -7.37 -10.67 -11.58
N GLN A 233 -6.61 -9.57 -11.60
CA GLN A 233 -5.82 -9.12 -10.45
C GLN A 233 -6.79 -8.84 -9.29
N LEU A 234 -6.40 -9.20 -8.06
CA LEU A 234 -7.19 -9.04 -6.84
C LEU A 234 -7.99 -7.73 -6.80
N ILE A 235 -7.33 -6.62 -7.13
CA ILE A 235 -7.93 -5.27 -7.17
C ILE A 235 -9.11 -5.17 -8.14
N ASP A 236 -9.04 -5.81 -9.31
CA ASP A 236 -10.09 -5.72 -10.33
C ASP A 236 -11.40 -6.35 -9.83
N SER A 237 -11.31 -7.41 -9.02
CA SER A 237 -12.48 -8.00 -8.33
C SER A 237 -13.06 -7.07 -7.27
N ILE A 238 -12.21 -6.32 -6.55
CA ILE A 238 -12.66 -5.31 -5.57
C ILE A 238 -13.42 -4.20 -6.29
N VAL A 239 -12.81 -3.65 -7.33
CA VAL A 239 -13.39 -2.56 -8.13
C VAL A 239 -14.72 -3.00 -8.73
N ALA A 240 -14.80 -4.20 -9.29
CA ALA A 240 -16.06 -4.73 -9.82
C ALA A 240 -17.17 -4.79 -8.76
N ARG A 241 -16.83 -5.19 -7.52
CA ARG A 241 -17.77 -5.20 -6.40
C ARG A 241 -18.21 -3.79 -6.00
N THR A 242 -17.30 -2.82 -5.96
CA THR A 242 -17.63 -1.41 -5.73
C THR A 242 -18.63 -0.91 -6.74
N CYS A 243 -18.37 -1.16 -8.03
CA CYS A 243 -19.25 -0.71 -9.11
C CYS A 243 -20.66 -1.28 -8.96
N TYR A 244 -20.78 -2.56 -8.58
CA TYR A 244 -22.07 -3.17 -8.26
C TYR A 244 -22.78 -2.45 -7.12
N MET A 245 -22.07 -2.16 -6.02
CA MET A 245 -22.64 -1.46 -4.86
C MET A 245 -23.11 -0.04 -5.19
N LEU A 246 -22.33 0.71 -5.99
CA LEU A 246 -22.71 2.06 -6.43
C LEU A 246 -24.06 2.06 -7.16
N LEU A 247 -24.33 1.04 -7.98
CA LEU A 247 -25.59 0.90 -8.69
C LEU A 247 -26.73 0.49 -7.75
N GLU A 248 -26.51 -0.53 -6.92
CA GLU A 248 -27.53 -1.08 -6.01
C GLU A 248 -28.06 -0.03 -5.04
N GLN A 249 -27.19 0.84 -4.54
CA GLN A 249 -27.53 1.87 -3.56
C GLN A 249 -28.05 3.16 -4.19
N GLY A 250 -28.19 3.21 -5.52
CA GLY A 250 -28.59 4.43 -6.24
C GLY A 250 -27.54 5.54 -6.12
N HIS A 251 -26.27 5.18 -5.88
CA HIS A 251 -25.16 6.11 -5.90
C HIS A 251 -24.66 6.42 -7.32
N ASP A 252 -25.28 5.85 -8.34
CA ASP A 252 -25.14 6.19 -9.74
C ASP A 252 -26.49 5.87 -10.44
N PRO A 253 -27.28 6.88 -10.90
CA PRO A 253 -26.99 8.32 -11.00
C PRO A 253 -26.97 9.11 -9.67
N GLN A 254 -26.16 10.18 -9.63
CA GLN A 254 -26.10 11.17 -8.54
C GLN A 254 -26.67 12.53 -8.94
N LYS A 255 -27.53 13.12 -8.09
CA LYS A 255 -27.97 14.51 -8.26
C LYS A 255 -26.89 15.49 -7.78
N LEU A 256 -26.66 16.54 -8.56
CA LEU A 256 -25.64 17.55 -8.28
C LEU A 256 -26.25 18.87 -7.78
N LYS A 257 -25.44 19.63 -7.03
CA LYS A 257 -25.80 20.98 -6.58
C LYS A 257 -25.86 21.94 -7.79
N PRO A 258 -26.79 22.92 -7.80
CA PRO A 258 -26.80 23.96 -8.83
C PRO A 258 -25.49 24.76 -8.87
N TYR A 259 -25.10 25.21 -10.05
CA TYR A 259 -23.93 26.07 -10.26
C TYR A 259 -24.35 27.41 -10.84
N HIS A 260 -23.78 28.49 -10.32
CA HIS A 260 -24.06 29.85 -10.77
C HIS A 260 -22.74 30.61 -10.91
N ALA A 261 -22.54 31.24 -12.06
CA ALA A 261 -21.42 32.12 -12.31
C ALA A 261 -21.94 33.45 -12.85
N SER A 262 -21.33 34.55 -12.42
CA SER A 262 -21.58 35.88 -12.99
C SER A 262 -20.26 36.49 -13.46
N VAL A 263 -20.32 37.20 -14.57
CA VAL A 263 -19.23 38.00 -15.10
C VAL A 263 -19.74 39.43 -15.15
N ASP A 264 -19.14 40.28 -14.32
CA ASP A 264 -19.37 41.72 -14.35
C ASP A 264 -18.07 42.40 -14.81
N ARG A 265 -18.03 42.78 -16.09
CA ARG A 265 -16.97 43.64 -16.62
C ARG A 265 -17.62 44.90 -17.17
N MET A 266 -16.87 46.01 -17.13
CA MET A 266 -17.24 47.43 -17.34
C MET A 266 -18.39 47.77 -18.31
N PHE A 267 -18.74 46.92 -19.28
CA PHE A 267 -19.86 47.11 -20.22
C PHE A 267 -20.68 45.83 -20.54
N VAL A 268 -20.42 44.70 -19.89
CA VAL A 268 -21.10 43.41 -20.12
C VAL A 268 -21.38 42.73 -18.77
N GLN A 269 -22.66 42.64 -18.42
CA GLN A 269 -23.14 41.80 -17.32
C GLN A 269 -23.66 40.48 -17.89
N GLY A 270 -23.04 39.38 -17.49
CA GLY A 270 -23.39 38.03 -17.89
C GLY A 270 -23.65 37.14 -16.67
N GLU A 271 -24.69 36.33 -16.72
CA GLU A 271 -24.99 35.29 -15.72
C GLU A 271 -25.11 33.95 -16.43
N VAL A 272 -24.52 32.90 -15.85
CA VAL A 272 -24.72 31.51 -16.25
C VAL A 272 -25.21 30.73 -15.04
N SER A 273 -26.27 29.95 -15.25
CA SER A 273 -26.88 29.10 -14.24
C SER A 273 -27.06 27.69 -14.77
N VAL A 274 -26.64 26.70 -13.99
CA VAL A 274 -26.78 25.27 -14.27
C VAL A 274 -27.60 24.64 -13.14
N THR A 275 -28.69 23.96 -13.49
CA THR A 275 -29.63 23.36 -12.53
C THR A 275 -30.03 21.95 -12.97
N ASN A 276 -30.65 21.18 -12.07
CA ASN A 276 -31.11 19.81 -12.35
C ASN A 276 -30.02 18.88 -12.91
N ALA A 277 -28.77 19.09 -12.50
CA ALA A 277 -27.64 18.32 -12.98
C ALA A 277 -27.63 16.92 -12.34
N THR A 278 -27.42 15.89 -13.15
CA THR A 278 -27.32 14.51 -12.70
C THR A 278 -26.07 13.87 -13.30
N LEU A 279 -25.14 13.41 -12.46
CA LEU A 279 -23.93 12.67 -12.83
C LEU A 279 -24.22 11.18 -12.94
N THR A 280 -23.76 10.55 -14.01
CA THR A 280 -23.79 9.10 -14.22
C THR A 280 -22.43 8.55 -14.59
N GLY A 281 -22.22 7.26 -14.33
CA GLY A 281 -21.05 6.51 -14.77
C GLY A 281 -19.94 6.38 -13.73
N LEU A 282 -20.20 6.73 -12.46
CA LEU A 282 -19.32 6.42 -11.33
C LEU A 282 -19.12 4.90 -11.18
N ALA A 283 -20.14 4.10 -11.50
CA ALA A 283 -20.05 2.64 -11.51
C ALA A 283 -19.25 2.09 -12.71
N THR A 284 -18.64 2.94 -13.53
CA THR A 284 -17.69 2.54 -14.59
C THR A 284 -16.23 2.64 -14.15
N LEU A 285 -16.01 2.75 -12.83
CA LEU A 285 -14.69 2.73 -12.23
C LEU A 285 -13.94 1.48 -12.65
N HIS A 286 -12.69 1.66 -13.06
CA HIS A 286 -11.75 0.60 -13.39
C HIS A 286 -10.34 1.05 -13.04
N ARG A 287 -9.46 0.09 -12.83
CA ARG A 287 -8.04 0.35 -12.61
C ARG A 287 -7.37 0.79 -13.92
N THR A 288 -6.53 1.82 -13.86
CA THR A 288 -5.78 2.35 -15.02
C THR A 288 -4.27 2.20 -14.88
N GLY A 289 -3.78 1.89 -13.68
CA GLY A 289 -2.36 1.67 -13.40
C GLY A 289 -2.13 0.70 -12.25
N ASP A 290 -1.05 0.92 -11.51
CA ASP A 290 -0.65 0.07 -10.39
C ASP A 290 -1.40 0.46 -9.11
N VAL A 291 -1.52 -0.53 -8.22
CA VAL A 291 -1.94 -0.30 -6.83
C VAL A 291 -0.79 -0.66 -5.91
N LEU A 292 -0.24 0.37 -5.29
CA LEU A 292 0.92 0.33 -4.43
C LEU A 292 0.50 0.52 -2.98
N ILE A 293 1.11 -0.28 -2.13
CA ILE A 293 1.02 -0.17 -0.68
C ILE A 293 2.43 0.09 -0.20
N LEU A 294 2.70 1.26 0.36
CA LEU A 294 4.00 1.64 0.90
C LEU A 294 3.91 1.73 2.42
N TYR A 295 4.98 1.35 3.08
CA TYR A 295 5.20 1.54 4.49
C TYR A 295 6.55 2.24 4.66
N SER A 296 6.54 3.41 5.27
CA SER A 296 7.74 4.15 5.65
C SER A 296 7.38 5.10 6.78
N ASN A 297 8.32 5.35 7.71
CA ASN A 297 8.13 6.30 8.81
C ASN A 297 6.82 6.10 9.58
N ARG A 298 6.49 4.84 9.92
CA ARG A 298 5.25 4.45 10.63
C ARG A 298 3.96 4.88 9.93
N THR A 299 4.04 5.17 8.63
CA THR A 299 2.90 5.57 7.82
C THR A 299 2.70 4.56 6.71
N LEU A 300 1.48 4.05 6.63
CA LEU A 300 1.02 3.27 5.49
C LEU A 300 0.46 4.22 4.44
N ILE A 301 0.85 4.02 3.21
CA ILE A 301 0.45 4.81 2.06
C ILE A 301 -0.17 3.83 1.08
N LEU A 302 -1.43 4.00 0.73
CA LEU A 302 -2.06 3.33 -0.39
C LEU A 302 -2.07 4.33 -1.54
N GLU A 303 -1.49 3.95 -2.67
CA GLU A 303 -1.48 4.76 -3.88
C GLU A 303 -2.04 3.92 -5.01
N ALA A 304 -3.03 4.45 -5.74
CA ALA A 304 -3.74 3.68 -6.74
C ALA A 304 -4.20 4.54 -7.90
N ASP A 305 -4.00 4.03 -9.11
CA ASP A 305 -4.45 4.66 -10.34
C ASP A 305 -5.74 4.02 -10.85
N PHE A 306 -6.81 4.81 -10.86
CA PHE A 306 -8.13 4.43 -11.35
C PHE A 306 -8.59 5.33 -12.49
N GLY A 307 -9.75 5.03 -13.04
CA GLY A 307 -10.39 5.80 -14.08
C GLY A 307 -11.84 5.41 -14.21
N PHE A 308 -12.61 6.27 -14.85
CA PHE A 308 -13.98 6.00 -15.25
C PHE A 308 -14.03 5.85 -16.76
N ALA A 309 -14.73 4.82 -17.24
CA ALA A 309 -14.86 4.60 -18.67
C ALA A 309 -15.62 5.76 -19.32
N ASN A 310 -16.77 6.12 -18.73
CA ASN A 310 -17.59 7.24 -19.17
C ASN A 310 -18.20 7.91 -17.94
N LEU A 311 -17.89 9.18 -17.71
CA LEU A 311 -18.65 10.04 -16.81
C LEU A 311 -19.57 10.89 -17.66
N SER A 312 -20.88 10.87 -17.39
CA SER A 312 -21.83 11.72 -18.11
C SER A 312 -22.61 12.60 -17.15
N THR A 313 -23.01 13.78 -17.59
CA THR A 313 -23.88 14.66 -16.82
C THR A 313 -24.93 15.27 -17.72
N ILE A 314 -26.19 15.18 -17.31
CA ILE A 314 -27.31 15.88 -17.97
C ILE A 314 -27.76 17.01 -17.06
N PHE A 315 -27.92 18.22 -17.61
CA PHE A 315 -28.30 19.40 -16.84
C PHE A 315 -29.12 20.39 -17.65
N SER A 316 -29.88 21.22 -16.93
CA SER A 316 -30.54 22.41 -17.47
C SER A 316 -29.59 23.61 -17.33
N TRP A 317 -29.53 24.46 -18.35
CA TRP A 317 -28.71 25.68 -18.30
C TRP A 317 -29.53 26.91 -18.68
N THR A 318 -29.11 28.07 -18.18
CA THR A 318 -29.65 29.38 -18.56
C THR A 318 -28.50 30.36 -18.56
N THR A 319 -28.40 31.16 -19.61
CA THR A 319 -27.48 32.30 -19.65
C THR A 319 -28.30 33.58 -19.78
N LYS A 320 -27.81 34.67 -19.20
CA LYS A 320 -28.39 36.01 -19.35
C LYS A 320 -27.27 36.98 -19.62
N ILE A 321 -27.40 37.75 -20.69
CA ILE A 321 -26.54 38.90 -20.96
C ILE A 321 -27.43 40.13 -20.90
N LEU A 322 -27.11 41.10 -20.04
CA LEU A 322 -27.97 42.26 -19.80
C LEU A 322 -29.42 41.88 -19.45
N GLY A 323 -29.59 40.79 -18.70
CA GLY A 323 -30.89 40.29 -18.23
C GLY A 323 -31.69 39.43 -19.22
N VAL A 324 -31.23 39.28 -20.47
CA VAL A 324 -31.90 38.46 -21.50
C VAL A 324 -30.95 37.36 -21.98
N GLY A 325 -31.44 36.14 -22.14
CA GLY A 325 -30.64 35.11 -22.79
C GLY A 325 -31.32 33.75 -22.88
N PRO A 326 -30.72 32.83 -23.65
CA PRO A 326 -31.28 31.51 -23.88
C PRO A 326 -31.25 30.63 -22.64
N LYS A 327 -32.12 29.62 -22.68
CA LYS A 327 -32.16 28.51 -21.74
C LYS A 327 -32.30 27.21 -22.51
N GLY A 328 -31.77 26.13 -21.96
CA GLY A 328 -31.83 24.85 -22.63
C GLY A 328 -31.35 23.70 -21.76
N PHE A 329 -31.02 22.60 -22.43
CA PHE A 329 -30.50 21.38 -21.83
C PHE A 329 -29.15 21.07 -22.44
N ALA A 330 -28.29 20.44 -21.66
CA ALA A 330 -27.01 19.97 -22.15
C ALA A 330 -26.69 18.60 -21.55
N GLN A 331 -26.02 17.78 -22.35
CA GLN A 331 -25.41 16.54 -21.94
C GLN A 331 -23.91 16.63 -22.17
N LEU A 332 -23.13 16.37 -21.14
CA LEU A 332 -21.68 16.20 -21.22
C LEU A 332 -21.34 14.73 -21.03
N THR A 333 -20.43 14.20 -21.83
CA THR A 333 -19.77 12.91 -21.60
C THR A 333 -18.27 13.10 -21.64
N VAL A 334 -17.59 12.66 -20.60
CA VAL A 334 -16.14 12.64 -20.47
C VAL A 334 -15.67 11.18 -20.45
N THR A 335 -14.71 10.85 -21.30
CA THR A 335 -14.15 9.50 -21.41
C THR A 335 -12.64 9.52 -21.21
N GLY A 336 -12.04 8.36 -20.90
CA GLY A 336 -10.59 8.22 -20.76
C GLY A 336 -10.00 9.01 -19.58
N THR A 337 -10.72 9.00 -18.45
CA THR A 337 -10.28 9.67 -17.23
C THR A 337 -9.28 8.80 -16.47
N ASN A 338 -8.24 9.43 -15.93
CA ASN A 338 -7.32 8.79 -15.00
C ASN A 338 -7.24 9.60 -13.73
N ILE A 339 -7.30 8.92 -12.60
CA ILE A 339 -7.26 9.47 -11.25
C ILE A 339 -6.15 8.77 -10.49
N ASN A 340 -5.28 9.54 -9.86
CA ASN A 340 -4.41 9.04 -8.82
C ASN A 340 -5.08 9.30 -7.47
N MET A 341 -5.16 8.25 -6.65
CA MET A 341 -5.67 8.31 -5.30
C MET A 341 -4.56 7.93 -4.34
N ARG A 342 -4.31 8.79 -3.36
CA ARG A 342 -3.36 8.53 -2.29
C ARG A 342 -4.02 8.66 -0.93
N ILE A 343 -3.87 7.62 -0.14
CA ILE A 343 -4.48 7.49 1.18
C ILE A 343 -3.39 7.13 2.18
N LEU A 344 -3.40 7.82 3.32
CA LEU A 344 -2.44 7.70 4.40
C LEU A 344 -3.11 7.10 5.63
N LEU A 345 -2.37 6.23 6.31
CA LEU A 345 -2.71 5.73 7.64
C LEU A 345 -1.45 5.77 8.51
N THR A 346 -1.35 6.79 9.36
CA THR A 346 -0.29 6.86 10.37
C THR A 346 -0.60 5.88 11.50
N LEU A 347 0.33 4.96 11.78
CA LEU A 347 0.19 3.86 12.74
C LEU A 347 0.38 4.31 14.19
N LYS A 348 -0.54 5.14 14.67
CA LYS A 348 -0.61 5.64 16.06
C LYS A 348 -1.93 5.27 16.73
N ARG A 349 -2.02 5.41 18.05
CA ARG A 349 -3.32 5.30 18.76
C ARG A 349 -4.34 6.27 18.16
N ASP A 350 -5.56 5.81 17.94
CA ASP A 350 -6.63 6.53 17.22
C ASP A 350 -6.28 6.92 15.76
N ALA A 351 -5.43 6.11 15.10
CA ALA A 351 -5.15 6.23 13.68
C ALA A 351 -6.45 6.42 12.88
N LYS A 352 -6.47 7.44 12.03
CA LYS A 352 -7.53 7.67 11.07
C LYS A 352 -6.96 7.50 9.68
N LEU A 353 -7.72 6.84 8.83
CA LEU A 353 -7.46 6.86 7.41
C LEU A 353 -7.67 8.30 6.93
N GLN A 354 -6.70 8.82 6.20
CA GLN A 354 -6.75 10.17 5.66
C GLN A 354 -6.54 10.05 4.16
N VAL A 355 -7.44 10.63 3.37
CA VAL A 355 -7.10 10.88 1.98
C VAL A 355 -6.06 11.99 1.97
N ASP A 356 -4.91 11.72 1.38
CA ASP A 356 -3.91 12.74 1.12
C ASP A 356 -4.36 13.58 -0.07
N HIS A 357 -4.65 12.90 -1.18
CA HIS A 357 -5.18 13.52 -2.37
C HIS A 357 -5.91 12.54 -3.28
N ILE A 358 -6.82 13.10 -4.08
CA ILE A 358 -7.46 12.47 -5.23
C ILE A 358 -7.31 13.45 -6.39
N GLU A 359 -6.50 13.10 -7.37
CA GLU A 359 -6.13 14.00 -8.46
C GLU A 359 -6.41 13.36 -9.81
N PHE A 360 -6.99 14.12 -10.72
CA PHE A 360 -7.15 13.68 -12.10
C PHE A 360 -5.82 13.88 -12.83
N LEU A 361 -5.13 12.79 -13.14
CA LEU A 361 -3.90 12.82 -13.94
C LEU A 361 -4.18 13.13 -15.41
N ARG A 362 -5.33 12.69 -15.91
CA ARG A 362 -5.72 12.88 -17.31
C ARG A 362 -7.23 12.96 -17.46
N ILE A 363 -7.64 13.88 -18.33
CA ILE A 363 -8.99 13.95 -18.86
C ILE A 363 -8.89 13.66 -20.36
N GLY A 364 -9.59 12.63 -20.83
CA GLY A 364 -9.59 12.24 -22.23
C GLY A 364 -10.56 13.07 -23.06
N HIS A 365 -11.42 12.39 -23.83
CA HIS A 365 -12.33 13.09 -24.75
C HIS A 365 -13.54 13.66 -24.02
N VAL A 366 -13.92 14.88 -24.40
CA VAL A 366 -15.10 15.59 -23.89
C VAL A 366 -16.09 15.82 -25.03
N LEU A 367 -17.25 15.17 -24.94
CA LEU A 367 -18.37 15.33 -25.85
C LEU A 367 -19.46 16.14 -25.17
N ALA A 368 -19.91 17.22 -25.80
CA ALA A 368 -20.97 18.08 -25.30
C ALA A 368 -22.07 18.18 -26.36
N ASP A 369 -23.29 17.78 -26.00
CA ASP A 369 -24.51 18.05 -26.77
C ASP A 369 -25.30 19.14 -26.04
N ILE A 370 -25.55 20.26 -26.72
CA ILE A 370 -26.16 21.45 -26.13
C ILE A 370 -27.34 21.87 -26.99
N GLN A 371 -28.49 21.93 -26.35
CA GLN A 371 -29.76 22.32 -26.95
C GLN A 371 -30.22 23.67 -26.39
N GLY A 372 -31.02 24.41 -27.17
CA GLY A 372 -31.62 25.68 -26.73
C GLY A 372 -30.79 26.94 -27.04
N LEU A 373 -29.81 26.87 -27.95
CA LEU A 373 -28.93 27.98 -28.31
C LEU A 373 -29.62 29.12 -29.10
N GLY A 374 -30.74 28.85 -29.79
CA GLY A 374 -31.45 29.85 -30.59
C GLY A 374 -30.71 30.26 -31.88
N THR A 375 -31.17 31.34 -32.53
CA THR A 375 -30.67 31.85 -33.84
C THR A 375 -29.86 33.15 -33.75
N GLY A 376 -29.44 33.58 -32.55
CA GLY A 376 -28.75 34.86 -32.36
C GLY A 376 -27.24 34.76 -32.59
N ASP A 377 -26.72 35.28 -33.70
CA ASP A 377 -25.30 35.22 -34.10
C ASP A 377 -24.31 35.66 -32.99
N ALA A 378 -24.59 36.75 -32.28
CA ALA A 378 -23.67 37.29 -31.25
C ALA A 378 -23.65 36.47 -29.94
N VAL A 379 -24.80 35.91 -29.54
CA VAL A 379 -24.90 35.01 -28.38
C VAL A 379 -24.38 33.62 -28.76
N GLY A 380 -24.57 33.23 -30.02
CA GLY A 380 -24.02 32.03 -30.63
C GLY A 380 -22.49 32.04 -30.63
N GLU A 381 -21.83 33.16 -30.91
CA GLU A 381 -20.35 33.25 -30.93
C GLU A 381 -19.72 33.28 -29.52
N ILE A 382 -20.37 33.94 -28.55
CA ILE A 382 -19.98 33.87 -27.13
C ILE A 382 -20.23 32.48 -26.58
N LEU A 383 -21.38 31.87 -26.85
CA LEU A 383 -21.66 30.48 -26.47
C LEU A 383 -20.77 29.51 -27.23
N LEU A 384 -20.42 29.72 -28.50
CA LEU A 384 -19.48 28.86 -29.22
C LEU A 384 -18.09 28.94 -28.60
N ASN A 385 -17.57 30.14 -28.28
CA ASN A 385 -16.26 30.29 -27.67
C ASN A 385 -16.24 29.83 -26.20
N LEU A 386 -17.33 30.05 -25.45
CA LEU A 386 -17.53 29.48 -24.12
C LEU A 386 -17.53 27.94 -24.27
N VAL A 387 -18.45 27.36 -25.05
CA VAL A 387 -18.61 25.92 -25.33
C VAL A 387 -17.38 25.25 -25.95
N SER A 388 -16.56 25.98 -26.73
CA SER A 388 -15.60 25.34 -27.65
C SER A 388 -14.33 24.82 -27.00
N ASN A 389 -13.93 25.25 -25.82
CA ASN A 389 -12.89 24.54 -25.06
C ASN A 389 -12.98 24.94 -23.59
N THR A 390 -13.10 26.24 -23.28
CA THR A 390 -13.15 26.73 -21.91
C THR A 390 -14.30 26.14 -21.09
N PHE A 391 -15.53 26.12 -21.61
CA PHE A 391 -16.69 25.51 -20.95
C PHE A 391 -16.62 23.99 -20.93
N LYS A 392 -16.05 23.33 -21.96
CA LYS A 392 -15.78 21.89 -21.90
C LYS A 392 -14.81 21.57 -20.77
N TYR A 393 -13.76 22.38 -20.59
CA TYR A 393 -12.78 22.22 -19.53
C TYR A 393 -13.35 22.62 -18.16
N ASP A 394 -14.07 23.73 -18.04
CA ASP A 394 -14.71 24.18 -16.80
C ASP A 394 -15.80 23.20 -16.35
N LEU A 395 -16.57 22.64 -17.28
CA LEU A 395 -17.60 21.66 -16.99
C LEU A 395 -17.00 20.27 -16.73
N ALA A 396 -15.92 19.89 -17.43
CA ALA A 396 -15.16 18.70 -17.08
C ALA A 396 -14.55 18.84 -15.67
N ASN A 397 -13.96 20.00 -15.35
CA ASN A 397 -13.43 20.31 -14.02
C ASN A 397 -14.54 20.28 -12.97
N PHE A 398 -15.72 20.83 -13.25
CA PHE A 398 -16.88 20.70 -12.36
C PHE A 398 -17.28 19.24 -12.13
N VAL A 399 -17.40 18.44 -13.19
CA VAL A 399 -17.70 16.99 -13.08
C VAL A 399 -16.62 16.28 -12.27
N MET A 400 -15.35 16.63 -12.48
CA MET A 400 -14.21 16.07 -11.76
C MET A 400 -14.17 16.49 -10.28
N ASP A 401 -14.44 17.75 -9.98
CA ASP A 401 -14.47 18.28 -8.62
C ASP A 401 -15.61 17.64 -7.82
N VAL A 402 -16.77 17.46 -8.46
CA VAL A 402 -17.90 16.73 -7.88
C VAL A 402 -17.54 15.26 -7.64
N ALA A 403 -16.93 14.58 -8.62
CA ALA A 403 -16.50 13.20 -8.45
C ALA A 403 -15.47 13.08 -7.30
N ARG A 404 -14.53 14.04 -7.21
CA ARG A 404 -13.55 14.13 -6.12
C ARG A 404 -14.23 14.31 -4.76
N GLU A 405 -15.13 15.29 -4.61
CA GLU A 405 -15.87 15.55 -3.35
C GLU A 405 -16.62 14.28 -2.90
N ARG A 406 -17.25 13.55 -3.83
CA ARG A 406 -17.98 12.32 -3.49
C ARG A 406 -17.07 11.18 -3.07
N ILE A 407 -15.98 10.93 -3.80
CA ILE A 407 -15.01 9.90 -3.41
C ILE A 407 -14.41 10.27 -2.04
N GLN A 408 -14.11 11.55 -1.82
CA GLN A 408 -13.58 12.05 -0.57
C GLN A 408 -14.56 11.87 0.60
N ASP A 409 -15.85 12.13 0.39
CA ASP A 409 -16.91 11.94 1.40
C ASP A 409 -17.05 10.45 1.79
N GLU A 410 -17.07 9.56 0.79
CA GLU A 410 -17.15 8.11 1.03
C GLU A 410 -15.92 7.59 1.80
N ILE A 411 -14.73 8.14 1.53
CA ILE A 411 -13.53 7.78 2.28
C ILE A 411 -13.54 8.41 3.68
N ASN A 412 -13.99 9.65 3.84
CA ASN A 412 -14.08 10.34 5.13
C ASN A 412 -15.12 9.72 6.07
N ALA A 413 -16.17 9.11 5.51
CA ALA A 413 -17.17 8.36 6.27
C ALA A 413 -16.58 7.11 6.96
N ILE A 414 -15.36 6.70 6.58
CA ILE A 414 -14.64 5.58 7.17
C ILE A 414 -14.07 5.98 8.53
N TYR A 415 -14.89 5.87 9.56
CA TYR A 415 -14.39 5.84 10.93
C TYR A 415 -13.85 4.43 11.22
N ILE A 416 -12.51 4.31 11.34
CA ILE A 416 -11.86 3.07 11.83
C ILE A 416 -12.48 2.62 13.17
N THR A 417 -13.01 3.55 13.97
CA THR A 417 -13.71 3.28 15.23
C THR A 417 -14.98 2.43 15.09
N GLN A 418 -15.61 2.34 13.91
CA GLN A 418 -16.75 1.44 13.70
C GLN A 418 -16.34 -0.03 13.55
N LEU A 419 -15.08 -0.34 13.23
CA LEU A 419 -14.55 -1.69 13.41
C LEU A 419 -14.53 -2.06 14.90
N THR A 420 -14.23 -1.09 15.77
CA THR A 420 -14.18 -1.29 17.23
C THR A 420 -15.58 -1.32 17.87
N GLN A 421 -16.58 -0.63 17.30
CA GLN A 421 -17.93 -0.55 17.89
C GLN A 421 -18.85 -1.73 17.58
N SER A 422 -18.56 -2.55 16.56
CA SER A 422 -19.29 -3.83 16.39
C SER A 422 -18.97 -4.86 17.49
N ILE A 423 -18.06 -4.55 18.43
CA ILE A 423 -17.61 -5.46 19.50
C ILE A 423 -18.29 -5.21 20.85
N ASN A 424 -18.87 -4.02 21.12
CA ASN A 424 -19.49 -3.73 22.42
C ASN A 424 -21.02 -3.79 22.42
N GLY A 425 -21.61 -4.33 21.34
CA GLY A 425 -23.04 -4.34 21.10
C GLY A 425 -23.76 -5.66 21.36
N LYS A 426 -23.22 -6.60 22.15
CA LYS A 426 -23.98 -7.74 22.69
C LYS A 426 -23.48 -8.12 24.09
N TYR A 427 -24.33 -7.85 25.08
CA TYR A 427 -24.43 -8.71 26.26
C TYR A 427 -24.93 -10.10 25.84
#